data_AF-A0A523D4I9-F1
#
_entry.id   AF-A0A523D4I9-F1
#
_cell.length_a   1.000
_cell.length_b   1.000
_cell.length_c   1.000
_cell.angle_alpha   90.00
_cell.angle_beta   90.00
_cell.angle_gamma   90.00
#
_symmetry.space_group_name_H-M   'P 1'
#
loop_
_entity.id
_entity.type
_entity.pdbx_description
1 polymer ?
#
loop_
_entity_poly.entity_id
_entity_poly.type
_entity_poly.pdbx_seq_one_letter_code
_entity_poly.pdbx_strand_id
1 'polypeptide(L)'
;MLLVGGVAFAAVGSSLVYLIRTLSQISLLKAGLALLSLVLVVALFSALSGWNKLRKRDMSALLEACGWAVNFRMYMTRRLGYLFSHTPHLPKGARKERRDLVTLFLRQTGYGAFRWARVGLVALLAALLTVALLSALFWNQIKVLLQAWRSG
;
A
#
# COMPACT_ATOMS: atom_id res chain seq x y z
N MET A 1 -16.37 32.95 44.42
CA MET A 1 -15.96 33.17 43.00
C MET A 1 -14.43 33.25 42.82
N LEU A 2 -13.66 33.82 43.77
CA LEU A 2 -12.18 33.89 43.68
C LEU A 2 -11.43 32.53 43.71
N LEU A 3 -11.95 31.52 44.42
CA LEU A 3 -11.33 30.19 44.51
C LEU A 3 -11.36 29.38 43.19
N VAL A 4 -12.31 29.66 42.29
CA VAL A 4 -12.44 28.93 41.01
C VAL A 4 -11.44 29.43 39.98
N GLY A 5 -11.15 30.73 39.97
CA GLY A 5 -10.18 31.34 39.04
C GLY A 5 -8.75 30.85 39.25
N GLY A 6 -8.34 30.67 40.52
CA GLY A 6 -7.00 30.16 40.86
C GLY A 6 -6.77 28.71 40.42
N VAL A 7 -7.77 27.84 40.58
CA VAL A 7 -7.71 26.43 40.14
C VAL A 7 -7.68 26.33 38.62
N ALA A 8 -8.46 27.15 37.91
CA ALA A 8 -8.44 27.20 36.46
C ALA A 8 -7.07 27.66 35.92
N PHE A 9 -6.48 28.70 36.51
CA PHE A 9 -5.14 29.16 36.15
C PHE A 9 -4.05 28.13 36.43
N ALA A 10 -4.13 27.44 37.57
CA ALA A 10 -3.22 26.35 37.90
C ALA A 10 -3.33 25.18 36.92
N ALA A 11 -4.56 24.79 36.54
CA ALA A 11 -4.80 23.73 35.57
C ALA A 11 -4.26 24.08 34.17
N VAL A 12 -4.44 25.33 33.72
CA VAL A 12 -3.87 25.82 32.46
C VAL A 12 -2.35 25.88 32.52
N GLY A 13 -1.78 26.35 33.64
CA GLY A 13 -0.33 26.35 33.85
C GLY A 13 0.26 24.93 33.83
N SER A 14 -0.39 23.98 34.49
CA SER A 14 0.04 22.57 34.50
C SER A 14 -0.05 21.91 33.13
N SER A 15 -1.11 22.16 32.34
CA SER A 15 -1.23 21.60 30.99
C SER A 15 -0.17 22.18 30.04
N LEU A 16 0.15 23.47 30.17
CA LEU A 16 1.19 24.13 29.40
C LEU A 16 2.58 23.59 29.73
N VAL A 17 2.90 23.46 31.03
CA VAL A 17 4.16 22.87 31.49
C VAL A 17 4.28 21.42 31.04
N TYR A 18 3.18 20.65 31.08
CA TYR A 18 3.15 19.28 30.59
C TYR A 18 3.43 19.20 29.09
N LEU A 19 2.84 20.08 28.27
CA LEU A 19 3.12 20.17 26.84
C LEU A 19 4.60 20.48 26.58
N ILE A 20 5.17 21.47 27.26
CA ILE A 20 6.57 21.86 27.11
C ILE A 20 7.51 20.70 27.51
N ARG A 21 7.20 20.00 28.62
CA ARG A 21 7.97 18.82 29.06
C ARG A 21 7.89 17.69 28.05
N THR A 22 6.69 17.45 27.50
CA THR A 22 6.46 16.40 26.50
C THR A 22 7.23 16.71 25.22
N LEU A 23 7.17 17.95 24.72
CA LEU A 23 7.94 18.39 23.55
C LEU A 23 9.45 18.29 23.79
N SER A 24 9.92 18.63 24.99
CA SER A 24 11.34 18.53 25.36
C SER A 24 11.82 17.08 25.53
N GLN A 25 10.94 16.14 25.87
CA GLN A 25 11.25 14.72 26.00
C GLN A 25 11.20 13.96 24.67
N ILE A 26 10.48 14.48 23.67
CA ILE A 26 10.44 13.90 22.34
C ILE A 26 11.73 14.25 21.61
N SER A 27 12.57 13.26 21.34
CA SER A 27 13.70 13.46 20.44
C SER A 27 13.18 13.84 19.05
N LEU A 28 13.81 14.81 18.38
CA LEU A 28 13.42 15.22 17.01
C LEU A 28 13.29 14.01 16.07
N LEU A 29 14.11 12.97 16.28
CA LEU A 29 14.05 11.72 15.56
C LEU A 29 12.71 10.97 15.74
N LYS A 30 12.15 10.92 16.95
CA LYS A 30 10.84 10.30 17.21
C LYS A 30 9.71 11.10 16.57
N ALA A 31 9.78 12.43 16.61
CA ALA A 31 8.81 13.29 15.93
C ALA A 31 8.86 13.08 14.40
N GLY A 32 10.05 13.03 13.81
CA GLY A 32 10.23 12.74 12.38
C GLY A 32 9.73 11.35 11.98
N LEU A 33 10.05 10.32 12.78
CA LEU A 33 9.56 8.95 12.56
C LEU A 33 8.03 8.86 12.67
N ALA A 34 7.41 9.59 13.60
CA ALA A 34 5.96 9.63 13.72
C ALA A 34 5.32 10.21 12.45
N LEU A 35 5.84 11.33 11.96
CA LEU A 35 5.35 11.96 10.74
C LEU A 35 5.55 11.07 9.51
N LEU A 36 6.71 10.41 9.40
CA LEU A 36 6.99 9.45 8.34
C LEU A 36 6.02 8.26 8.37
N SER A 37 5.72 7.72 9.56
CA SER A 37 4.78 6.61 9.71
C SER A 37 3.37 6.99 9.26
N LEU A 38 2.92 8.20 9.58
CA LEU A 38 1.62 8.73 9.15
C LEU A 38 1.54 8.83 7.62
N VAL A 39 2.58 9.39 7.00
CA VAL A 39 2.67 9.51 5.54
C VAL A 39 2.63 8.13 4.88
N LEU A 40 3.39 7.15 5.40
CA LEU A 40 3.37 5.79 4.85
C LEU A 40 2.00 5.12 4.98
N VAL A 41 1.28 5.31 6.08
CA VAL A 41 -0.07 4.73 6.26
C VAL A 41 -1.04 5.29 5.21
N VAL A 42 -1.02 6.62 4.98
CA VAL A 42 -1.87 7.26 3.97
C VAL A 42 -1.49 6.81 2.56
N ALA A 43 -0.18 6.71 2.27
CA ALA A 43 0.31 6.24 0.99
C ALA A 43 -0.09 4.78 0.72
N LEU A 44 0.01 3.92 1.74
CA LEU A 44 -0.40 2.52 1.67
C LEU A 44 -1.89 2.39 1.35
N PHE A 45 -2.73 3.15 2.04
CA PHE A 45 -4.18 3.13 1.81
C PHE A 45 -4.56 3.65 0.41
N SER A 46 -3.92 4.72 -0.05
CA SER A 46 -4.11 5.27 -1.40
C SER A 46 -3.66 4.29 -2.48
N ALA A 47 -2.50 3.65 -2.30
CA ALA A 47 -1.98 2.65 -3.22
C ALA A 47 -2.91 1.42 -3.30
N LEU A 48 -3.40 0.94 -2.15
CA LEU A 48 -4.35 -0.17 -2.11
C LEU A 48 -5.66 0.16 -2.83
N SER A 49 -6.17 1.38 -2.63
CA SER A 49 -7.37 1.87 -3.30
C SER A 49 -7.18 2.01 -4.81
N GLY A 50 -6.05 2.56 -5.25
CA GLY A 50 -5.69 2.68 -6.66
C GLY A 50 -5.52 1.31 -7.33
N TRP A 51 -4.85 0.38 -6.65
CA TRP A 51 -4.70 -1.00 -7.09
C TRP A 51 -6.04 -1.71 -7.29
N ASN A 52 -6.98 -1.54 -6.36
CA ASN A 52 -8.30 -2.13 -6.46
C ASN A 52 -9.10 -1.55 -7.64
N LYS A 53 -8.93 -0.26 -7.96
CA LYS A 53 -9.52 0.37 -9.15
C LYS A 53 -8.89 -0.13 -10.44
N LEU A 54 -7.57 -0.18 -10.53
CA LEU A 54 -6.83 -0.65 -11.72
C LEU A 54 -7.07 -2.13 -12.03
N ARG A 55 -7.35 -2.96 -11.03
CA ARG A 55 -7.72 -4.38 -11.24
C ARG A 55 -9.12 -4.58 -11.80
N LYS A 56 -9.99 -3.57 -11.77
CA LYS A 56 -11.25 -3.60 -12.54
C LYS A 56 -10.89 -3.37 -14.01
N ARG A 57 -10.47 -4.44 -14.67
CA ARG A 57 -10.08 -4.47 -16.09
C ARG A 57 -11.31 -4.18 -16.95
N ASP A 58 -11.51 -2.91 -17.32
CA ASP A 58 -12.55 -2.51 -18.26
C ASP A 58 -12.00 -2.62 -19.69
N MET A 59 -12.62 -3.47 -20.52
CA MET A 59 -12.26 -3.62 -21.93
C MET A 59 -12.81 -2.51 -22.80
N SER A 60 -13.86 -1.83 -22.35
CA SER A 60 -14.43 -0.66 -23.04
C SER A 60 -13.36 0.40 -23.23
N ALA A 61 -12.65 0.74 -22.15
CA ALA A 61 -11.59 1.75 -22.17
C ALA A 61 -10.40 1.36 -23.07
N LEU A 62 -10.06 0.07 -23.13
CA LEU A 62 -8.98 -0.41 -24.00
C LEU A 62 -9.37 -0.39 -25.48
N LEU A 63 -10.61 -0.77 -25.81
CA LEU A 63 -11.11 -0.73 -27.18
C LEU A 63 -11.28 0.72 -27.66
N GLU A 64 -11.77 1.61 -26.80
CA GLU A 64 -11.89 3.04 -27.07
C GLU A 64 -10.52 3.66 -27.38
N ALA A 65 -9.48 3.29 -26.62
CA ALA A 65 -8.10 3.71 -26.89
C ALA A 65 -7.53 3.15 -28.21
N CYS A 66 -8.00 1.98 -28.66
CA CYS A 66 -7.65 1.41 -29.97
C CYS A 66 -8.48 1.99 -31.14
N GLY A 67 -9.28 3.02 -30.90
CA GLY A 67 -10.13 3.65 -31.93
C GLY A 67 -11.46 2.93 -32.16
N TRP A 68 -11.80 1.94 -31.35
CA TRP A 68 -13.09 1.25 -31.37
C TRP A 68 -14.02 1.85 -30.32
N ALA A 69 -15.00 2.64 -30.76
CA ALA A 69 -15.99 3.25 -29.87
C ALA A 69 -17.01 2.21 -29.37
N VAL A 70 -16.69 1.52 -28.28
CA VAL A 70 -17.58 0.56 -27.62
C VAL A 70 -18.23 1.22 -26.39
N ASN A 71 -19.51 1.58 -26.52
CA ASN A 71 -20.26 2.35 -25.52
C ASN A 71 -20.81 1.53 -24.32
N PHE A 72 -20.29 0.32 -24.11
CA PHE A 72 -20.75 -0.57 -23.04
C PHE A 72 -19.61 -0.83 -22.08
N ARG A 73 -19.84 -0.64 -20.77
CA ARG A 73 -18.89 -1.02 -19.70
C ARG A 73 -18.71 -2.53 -19.70
N MET A 74 -17.63 -3.00 -20.33
CA MET A 74 -17.38 -4.42 -20.53
C MET A 74 -16.28 -4.88 -19.58
N TYR A 75 -16.70 -5.30 -18.38
CA TYR A 75 -15.78 -5.86 -17.39
C TYR A 75 -15.20 -7.17 -17.89
N MET A 76 -13.86 -7.27 -17.90
CA MET A 76 -13.17 -8.49 -18.30
C MET A 76 -13.42 -9.60 -17.29
N THR A 77 -14.42 -10.42 -17.56
CA THR A 77 -14.73 -11.61 -16.75
C THR A 77 -13.74 -12.72 -17.08
N ARG A 78 -13.42 -13.58 -16.10
CA ARG A 78 -12.47 -14.69 -16.28
C ARG A 78 -12.79 -15.56 -17.51
N ARG A 79 -14.09 -15.78 -17.80
CA ARG A 79 -14.58 -16.50 -18.99
C ARG A 79 -14.23 -15.81 -20.31
N LEU A 80 -14.38 -14.50 -20.37
CA LEU A 80 -14.04 -13.71 -21.56
C LEU A 80 -12.51 -13.71 -21.79
N GLY A 81 -11.74 -13.68 -20.70
CA GLY A 81 -10.30 -13.89 -20.76
C GLY A 81 -9.91 -15.23 -21.40
N TYR A 82 -10.59 -16.32 -21.04
CA TYR A 82 -10.37 -17.64 -21.65
C TYR A 82 -10.71 -17.69 -23.15
N LEU A 83 -11.74 -16.97 -23.58
CA LEU A 83 -12.08 -16.85 -25.01
C LEU A 83 -10.96 -16.18 -25.80
N PHE A 84 -10.42 -15.08 -25.29
CA PHE A 84 -9.33 -14.35 -25.97
C PHE A 84 -7.97 -15.03 -25.87
N SER A 85 -7.71 -15.82 -24.82
CA SER A 85 -6.45 -16.53 -24.64
C SER A 85 -6.51 -18.00 -25.05
N HIS A 86 -7.60 -18.43 -25.69
CA HIS A 86 -7.73 -19.80 -26.17
C HIS A 86 -6.65 -20.05 -27.23
N THR A 87 -5.71 -20.93 -26.91
CA THR A 87 -4.65 -21.31 -27.82
C THR A 87 -5.10 -22.58 -28.55
N PRO A 88 -5.34 -22.50 -29.87
CA PRO A 88 -5.79 -23.66 -30.64
C PRO A 88 -4.72 -24.75 -30.66
N HIS A 89 -5.16 -26.00 -30.86
CA HIS A 89 -4.24 -27.12 -31.01
C HIS A 89 -3.36 -26.95 -32.25
N LEU A 90 -2.08 -27.31 -32.12
CA LEU A 90 -1.15 -27.31 -33.25
C LEU A 90 -1.61 -28.34 -34.31
N PRO A 91 -1.56 -28.00 -35.61
CA PRO A 91 -1.92 -28.93 -36.68
C PRO A 91 -0.97 -30.14 -36.69
N LYS A 92 -1.46 -31.29 -37.19
CA LYS A 92 -0.68 -32.53 -37.26
C LYS A 92 0.58 -32.29 -38.10
N GLY A 93 1.75 -32.52 -37.50
CA GLY A 93 3.06 -32.31 -38.14
C GLY A 93 3.76 -30.99 -37.78
N ALA A 94 3.11 -30.07 -37.07
CA ALA A 94 3.78 -28.86 -36.60
C ALA A 94 4.76 -29.17 -35.45
N ARG A 95 6.02 -28.76 -35.59
CA ARG A 95 7.01 -28.80 -34.50
C ARG A 95 7.03 -27.46 -33.77
N LYS A 96 6.97 -27.51 -32.44
CA LYS A 96 7.08 -26.34 -31.58
C LYS A 96 8.57 -25.99 -31.44
N GLU A 97 9.00 -24.93 -32.11
CA GLU A 97 10.35 -24.38 -31.96
C GLU A 97 10.53 -23.85 -30.52
N ARG A 98 11.55 -24.34 -29.80
CA ARG A 98 11.77 -23.96 -28.37
C ARG A 98 12.45 -22.60 -28.22
N ARG A 99 13.09 -22.10 -29.28
CA ARG A 99 13.77 -20.81 -29.30
C ARG A 99 12.89 -19.80 -29.99
N ASP A 100 12.11 -19.10 -29.19
CA ASP A 100 11.36 -17.96 -29.67
C ASP A 100 12.32 -16.76 -29.83
N LEU A 101 12.68 -16.42 -31.07
CA LEU A 101 13.52 -15.24 -31.37
C LEU A 101 12.89 -13.94 -30.86
N VAL A 102 11.56 -13.91 -30.70
CA VAL A 102 10.84 -12.76 -30.13
C VAL A 102 11.26 -12.53 -28.68
N THR A 103 11.58 -13.58 -27.91
CA THR A 103 12.08 -13.39 -26.53
C THR A 103 13.44 -12.68 -26.46
N LEU A 104 14.28 -12.83 -27.49
CA LEU A 104 15.56 -12.10 -27.59
C LEU A 104 15.33 -10.62 -27.94
N PHE A 105 14.40 -10.33 -28.86
CA PHE A 105 14.00 -8.97 -29.19
C PHE A 105 13.30 -8.25 -28.03
N LEU A 106 12.40 -8.93 -27.33
CA LEU A 106 11.71 -8.37 -26.16
C LEU A 106 12.70 -8.04 -25.03
N ARG A 107 13.75 -8.87 -24.86
CA ARG A 107 14.84 -8.59 -23.92
C ARG A 107 15.59 -7.30 -24.27
N GLN A 108 15.68 -6.95 -25.56
CA GLN A 108 16.33 -5.74 -26.06
C GLN A 108 15.45 -4.48 -25.86
N THR A 109 14.14 -4.63 -25.96
CA THR A 109 13.16 -3.53 -25.75
C THR A 109 12.90 -3.18 -24.28
N GLY A 110 13.52 -3.88 -23.32
CA GLY A 110 13.36 -3.57 -21.88
C GLY A 110 12.01 -3.93 -21.28
N TYR A 111 11.13 -4.64 -22.01
CA TYR A 111 9.88 -5.20 -21.48
C TYR A 111 10.18 -6.38 -20.54
N GLY A 112 10.60 -6.06 -19.31
CA GLY A 112 10.73 -7.04 -18.24
C GLY A 112 9.35 -7.58 -17.89
N ALA A 113 9.11 -8.88 -18.15
CA ALA A 113 7.88 -9.56 -17.78
C ALA A 113 7.43 -9.14 -16.38
N PHE A 114 6.29 -8.46 -16.30
CA PHE A 114 5.75 -7.85 -15.09
C PHE A 114 5.52 -8.96 -14.06
N ARG A 115 6.52 -9.16 -13.19
CA ARG A 115 6.50 -10.19 -12.16
C ARG A 115 5.63 -9.68 -11.03
N TRP A 116 4.35 -10.06 -11.04
CA TRP A 116 3.41 -9.81 -9.94
C TRP A 116 3.99 -10.23 -8.58
N ALA A 117 4.86 -11.25 -8.56
CA ALA A 117 5.64 -11.64 -7.38
C ALA A 117 6.56 -10.52 -6.84
N ARG A 118 7.21 -9.73 -7.70
CA ARG A 118 8.04 -8.59 -7.27
C ARG A 118 7.19 -7.46 -6.69
N VAL A 119 6.05 -7.16 -7.29
CA VAL A 119 5.12 -6.13 -6.77
C VAL A 119 4.57 -6.55 -5.41
N GLY A 120 4.14 -7.82 -5.28
CA GLY A 120 3.69 -8.38 -4.02
C GLY A 120 4.77 -8.33 -2.95
N LEU A 121 6.01 -8.70 -3.29
CA LEU A 121 7.14 -8.64 -2.36
C LEU A 121 7.45 -7.20 -1.89
N VAL A 122 7.48 -6.22 -2.81
CA VAL A 122 7.73 -4.82 -2.45
C VAL A 122 6.63 -4.27 -1.55
N ALA A 123 5.36 -4.58 -1.85
CA ALA A 123 4.24 -4.19 -1.00
C ALA A 123 4.32 -4.81 0.41
N LEU A 124 4.73 -6.08 0.49
CA LEU A 124 4.89 -6.80 1.76
C LEU A 124 6.04 -6.21 2.59
N LEU A 125 7.18 -5.90 1.96
CA LEU A 125 8.30 -5.22 2.62
C LEU A 125 7.93 -3.83 3.10
N ALA A 126 7.19 -3.05 2.30
CA ALA A 126 6.71 -1.73 2.72
C ALA A 126 5.76 -1.83 3.93
N ALA A 127 4.85 -2.80 3.94
CA ALA A 127 3.95 -3.04 5.07
C ALA A 127 4.70 -3.53 6.32
N LEU A 128 5.72 -4.38 6.17
CA LEU A 128 6.56 -4.78 7.30
C LEU A 128 7.35 -3.59 7.86
N LEU A 129 7.83 -2.70 7.00
CA LEU A 129 8.55 -1.50 7.39
C LEU A 129 7.65 -0.52 8.15
N THR A 130 6.40 -0.31 7.71
CA THR A 130 5.43 0.51 8.47
C THR A 130 5.14 -0.07 9.85
N VAL A 131 4.90 -1.38 9.93
CA VAL A 131 4.63 -2.08 11.18
C VAL A 131 5.86 -2.01 12.10
N ALA A 132 7.07 -2.20 11.57
CA ALA A 132 8.31 -2.06 12.33
C ALA A 132 8.48 -0.64 12.88
N LEU A 133 8.23 0.40 12.07
CA LEU A 133 8.31 1.80 12.51
C LEU A 133 7.29 2.12 13.61
N LEU A 134 6.05 1.67 13.45
CA LEU A 134 4.98 1.83 14.44
C LEU A 134 5.32 1.09 15.73
N SER A 135 5.80 -0.15 15.63
CA SER A 135 6.20 -0.95 16.78
C SER A 135 7.36 -0.30 17.53
N ALA A 136 8.37 0.26 16.85
CA ALA A 136 9.47 0.99 17.47
C ALA A 136 9.02 2.26 18.20
N LEU A 137 7.97 2.93 17.72
CA LEU A 137 7.44 4.15 18.32
C LEU A 137 6.58 3.88 19.57
N PHE A 138 5.77 2.82 19.53
CA PHE A 138 4.78 2.51 20.56
C PHE A 138 5.15 1.32 21.46
N TRP A 139 6.32 0.71 21.28
CA TRP A 139 6.74 -0.52 21.99
C TRP A 139 6.56 -0.44 23.51
N ASN A 140 7.00 0.66 24.11
CA ASN A 140 6.93 0.83 25.56
C ASN A 140 5.48 0.97 26.05
N GLN A 141 4.62 1.65 25.29
CA GLN A 141 3.20 1.79 25.64
C GLN A 141 2.46 0.46 25.52
N ILE A 142 2.79 -0.32 24.48
CA ILE A 142 2.22 -1.66 24.25
C ILE A 142 2.60 -2.60 25.40
N LYS A 143 3.87 -2.57 25.86
CA LYS A 143 4.32 -3.40 27.00
C LYS A 143 3.58 -3.09 28.29
N VAL A 144 3.39 -1.81 28.61
CA VAL A 144 2.68 -1.37 29.81
C VAL A 144 1.22 -1.85 29.77
N LEU A 145 0.57 -1.74 28.61
CA LEU A 145 -0.81 -2.18 28.40
C LEU A 145 -0.95 -3.71 28.48
N LEU A 146 0.01 -4.45 27.90
CA LEU A 146 0.08 -5.91 28.00
C LEU A 146 0.32 -6.39 29.44
N GLN A 147 1.16 -5.68 30.20
CA GLN A 147 1.40 -6.00 31.61
C GLN A 147 0.15 -5.74 32.45
N ALA A 148 -0.52 -4.59 32.27
CA ALA A 148 -1.77 -4.26 32.94
C ALA A 148 -2.88 -5.28 32.66
N TRP A 149 -2.97 -5.79 31.43
CA TRP A 149 -3.93 -6.82 31.03
C TRP A 149 -3.60 -8.21 31.57
N ARG A 150 -2.32 -8.50 31.84
CA ARG A 150 -1.87 -9.78 32.43
C ARG A 150 -1.94 -9.80 33.95
N SER A 151 -2.03 -8.63 34.57
CA SER A 151 -2.08 -8.45 36.03
C SER A 151 -3.50 -8.20 36.58
N GLY A 152 -4.50 -8.08 35.70
CA GLY A 152 -5.92 -8.05 36.06
C GLY A 152 -6.57 -9.40 35.76
#